data_AF-A0A8B7NJF2-F1
#
_entry.id   AF-A0A8B7NJF2-F1
#
_cell.length_a   1.000
_cell.length_b   1.000
_cell.length_c   1.000
_cell.angle_alpha   90.00
_cell.angle_beta   90.00
_cell.angle_gamma   90.00
#
_symmetry.space_group_name_H-M   'P 1'
#
loop_
_entity.id
_entity.type
_entity.pdbx_description
1 polymer ?
#
loop_
_entity_poly.entity_id
_entity_poly.type
_entity_poly.pdbx_seq_one_letter_code
_entity_poly.pdbx_strand_id
1 'polypeptide(L)'
;YPLTYPLTIVPSTLKVPGVRDAGKSLLDEWIENDKLKYPDAAEYPVQQTLGSGSDYAAFLFYLGIPSLDVWFRANQAEHPGTYPAYHTGYETYHMLANLTDPGFRVIQGCGRVALLTLKSLADSRIIPFSPSFFPIAMRRALKALHDKGKEEILLRIYPKYKYLTAAVDELVVATQRLEESLKGQRRMSAMRVRFVNEQLMALERTFVLPGGLPDRPLYRHSVFSPPRWDAYAAAGFSGLSDLLHDYDENDAARKEKIKRHINELTILTQRASAILKDSPVL
;
A
#
# COMPACT_ATOMS: atom_id res chain seq x y z
N TYR A 1 2.34 -2.91 -0.86
CA TYR A 1 1.45 -1.75 -1.01
C TYR A 1 0.13 -2.20 -1.65
N PRO A 2 -1.05 -1.66 -1.30
CA PRO A 2 -2.34 -2.21 -1.76
C PRO A 2 -2.46 -2.33 -3.28
N LEU A 3 -2.06 -1.32 -4.04
CA LEU A 3 -2.21 -1.36 -5.51
C LEU A 3 -1.25 -2.35 -6.20
N THR A 4 -0.08 -2.60 -5.60
CA THR A 4 0.95 -3.49 -6.14
C THR A 4 0.86 -4.91 -5.56
N TYR A 5 -0.25 -5.27 -4.91
CA TYR A 5 -0.46 -6.59 -4.34
C TYR A 5 -1.91 -7.06 -4.58
N PRO A 6 -2.14 -8.31 -5.00
CA PRO A 6 -1.15 -9.36 -5.24
C PRO A 6 -0.55 -9.37 -6.65
N LEU A 7 -1.23 -8.79 -7.65
CA LEU A 7 -0.97 -9.08 -9.07
C LEU A 7 0.44 -8.68 -9.55
N THR A 8 1.05 -7.66 -8.94
CA THR A 8 2.38 -7.21 -9.35
C THR A 8 3.49 -8.16 -8.88
N ILE A 9 3.42 -8.65 -7.63
CA ILE A 9 4.55 -9.31 -6.96
C ILE A 9 4.37 -10.82 -6.78
N VAL A 10 3.16 -11.30 -6.46
CA VAL A 10 2.91 -12.72 -6.15
C VAL A 10 3.24 -13.65 -7.32
N PRO A 11 2.92 -13.32 -8.59
CA PRO A 11 3.32 -14.16 -9.72
C PRO A 11 4.84 -14.25 -9.89
N SER A 12 5.59 -13.22 -9.48
CA SER A 12 7.06 -13.22 -9.53
C SER A 12 7.63 -14.15 -8.45
N THR A 13 7.13 -14.08 -7.21
CA THR A 13 7.60 -14.94 -6.12
C THR A 13 7.26 -16.42 -6.34
N LEU A 14 6.15 -16.71 -7.02
CA LEU A 14 5.80 -18.09 -7.39
C LEU A 14 6.79 -18.71 -8.41
N LYS A 15 7.41 -17.88 -9.26
CA LYS A 15 8.33 -18.35 -10.32
C LYS A 15 9.77 -18.52 -9.84
N VAL A 16 10.12 -17.98 -8.68
CA VAL A 16 11.48 -18.03 -8.16
C VAL A 16 11.59 -19.19 -7.17
N PRO A 17 12.57 -20.10 -7.32
CA PRO A 17 12.81 -21.16 -6.34
C PRO A 17 13.11 -20.59 -4.95
N GLY A 18 12.68 -21.30 -3.91
CA GLY A 18 12.97 -20.98 -2.53
C GLY A 18 14.47 -20.84 -2.27
N VAL A 19 14.83 -19.94 -1.34
CA VAL A 19 16.24 -19.68 -0.99
C VAL A 19 16.75 -20.63 0.08
N ARG A 20 15.83 -21.21 0.87
CA ARG A 20 16.12 -22.27 1.86
C ARG A 20 15.95 -23.65 1.22
N ASP A 21 14.88 -23.84 0.45
CA ASP A 21 14.52 -25.08 -0.23
C ASP A 21 14.15 -24.81 -1.70
N ALA A 22 15.04 -25.23 -2.61
CA ALA A 22 14.84 -25.06 -4.04
C ALA A 22 13.69 -25.92 -4.63
N GLY A 23 13.17 -26.89 -3.86
CA GLY A 23 11.98 -27.66 -4.21
C GLY A 23 10.66 -26.90 -4.02
N LYS A 24 10.70 -25.76 -3.34
CA LYS A 24 9.55 -24.86 -3.13
C LYS A 24 9.71 -23.58 -3.95
N SER A 25 8.63 -22.81 -4.07
CA SER A 25 8.73 -21.43 -4.54
C SER A 25 9.05 -20.47 -3.38
N LEU A 26 9.58 -19.29 -3.70
CA LEU A 26 9.72 -18.21 -2.73
C LEU A 26 8.38 -17.77 -2.13
N LEU A 27 7.28 -17.92 -2.86
CA LEU A 27 5.95 -17.66 -2.33
C LEU A 27 5.62 -18.63 -1.18
N ASP A 28 5.94 -19.92 -1.34
CA ASP A 28 5.69 -20.94 -0.31
C ASP A 28 6.50 -20.62 0.95
N GLU A 29 7.80 -20.31 0.79
CA GLU A 29 8.65 -19.91 1.91
C GLU A 29 8.17 -18.63 2.60
N TRP A 30 7.68 -17.64 1.83
CA TRP A 30 7.11 -16.42 2.40
C TRP A 30 5.85 -16.73 3.22
N ILE A 31 4.93 -17.55 2.70
CA ILE A 31 3.72 -17.96 3.42
C ILE A 31 4.08 -18.73 4.70
N GLU A 32 5.02 -19.66 4.62
CA GLU A 32 5.51 -20.43 5.78
C GLU A 32 6.05 -19.50 6.87
N ASN A 33 6.89 -18.56 6.49
CA ASN A 33 7.51 -17.63 7.43
C ASN A 33 6.51 -16.61 8.01
N ASP A 34 5.51 -16.20 7.23
CA ASP A 34 4.42 -15.34 7.71
C ASP A 34 3.48 -16.08 8.68
N LYS A 35 3.22 -17.38 8.46
CA LYS A 35 2.44 -18.20 9.42
C LYS A 35 3.11 -18.32 10.79
N LEU A 36 4.44 -18.32 10.82
CA LEU A 36 5.19 -18.30 12.08
C LEU A 36 5.05 -16.95 12.79
N LYS A 37 5.10 -15.85 12.04
CA LYS A 37 5.05 -14.50 12.61
C LYS A 37 3.63 -14.03 12.98
N TYR A 38 2.64 -14.43 12.18
CA TYR A 38 1.28 -13.94 12.24
C TYR A 38 0.29 -15.12 12.18
N PRO A 39 0.29 -16.06 13.15
CA PRO A 39 -0.46 -17.32 13.06
C PRO A 39 -1.97 -17.12 12.82
N ASP A 40 -2.53 -16.02 13.34
CA ASP A 40 -3.95 -15.69 13.25
C ASP A 40 -4.28 -14.74 12.09
N ALA A 41 -3.37 -14.54 11.13
CA ALA A 41 -3.64 -13.72 9.96
C ALA A 41 -4.76 -14.32 9.12
N ALA A 42 -5.72 -13.47 8.71
CA ALA A 42 -6.85 -13.89 7.89
C ALA A 42 -6.44 -14.34 6.48
N GLU A 43 -5.32 -13.82 5.96
CA GLU A 43 -4.82 -14.07 4.61
C GLU A 43 -3.29 -14.12 4.61
N TYR A 44 -2.72 -14.93 3.70
CA TYR A 44 -1.29 -15.05 3.47
C TYR A 44 -0.95 -14.91 1.98
N PRO A 45 0.24 -14.39 1.62
CA PRO A 45 1.18 -13.70 2.50
C PRO A 45 0.61 -12.42 3.13
N VAL A 46 1.15 -12.03 4.29
CA VAL A 46 0.70 -10.85 5.02
C VAL A 46 1.20 -9.59 4.32
N GLN A 47 0.27 -8.85 3.73
CA GLN A 47 0.59 -7.59 3.06
C GLN A 47 1.00 -6.52 4.08
N GLN A 48 2.24 -6.03 3.97
CA GLN A 48 2.68 -4.83 4.66
C GLN A 48 2.41 -3.57 3.81
N THR A 49 2.24 -2.43 4.47
CA THR A 49 2.14 -1.12 3.83
C THR A 49 3.46 -0.37 4.03
N LEU A 50 3.78 0.54 3.12
CA LEU A 50 5.04 1.25 3.09
C LEU A 50 5.05 2.39 4.13
N GLY A 51 6.13 2.48 4.91
CA GLY A 51 6.45 3.63 5.78
C GLY A 51 7.31 4.64 5.02
N SER A 52 8.14 5.44 5.68
CA SER A 52 9.07 6.40 5.02
C SER A 52 10.55 6.05 5.13
N GLY A 53 10.86 4.80 5.47
CA GLY A 53 12.22 4.36 5.79
C GLY A 53 13.20 4.18 4.61
N SER A 54 12.81 4.50 3.38
CA SER A 54 13.65 4.36 2.18
C SER A 54 13.16 5.27 1.04
N ASP A 55 13.85 5.27 -0.10
CA ASP A 55 13.72 6.26 -1.18
C ASP A 55 12.35 6.27 -1.87
N TYR A 56 11.59 5.19 -1.80
CA TYR A 56 10.23 5.11 -2.33
C TYR A 56 9.28 6.15 -1.69
N ALA A 57 9.63 6.71 -0.52
CA ALA A 57 8.80 7.69 0.19
C ALA A 57 8.45 8.92 -0.67
N ALA A 58 9.41 9.45 -1.43
CA ALA A 58 9.17 10.60 -2.31
C ALA A 58 8.25 10.22 -3.48
N PHE A 59 8.43 9.05 -4.07
CA PHE A 59 7.59 8.57 -5.16
C PHE A 59 6.15 8.35 -4.69
N LEU A 60 5.98 7.67 -3.56
CA LEU A 60 4.66 7.34 -3.05
C LEU A 60 3.95 8.52 -2.39
N PHE A 61 4.56 9.11 -1.35
CA PHE A 61 3.85 10.09 -0.52
C PHE A 61 3.84 11.50 -1.09
N TYR A 62 4.78 11.83 -1.98
CA TYR A 62 4.84 13.16 -2.59
C TYR A 62 4.26 13.16 -4.01
N LEU A 63 4.61 12.18 -4.86
CA LEU A 63 4.18 12.13 -6.26
C LEU A 63 2.95 11.24 -6.52
N GLY A 64 2.52 10.40 -5.58
CA GLY A 64 1.43 9.44 -5.81
C GLY A 64 1.77 8.40 -6.87
N ILE A 65 3.02 7.93 -6.87
CA ILE A 65 3.49 6.85 -7.73
C ILE A 65 3.44 5.54 -6.93
N PRO A 66 2.64 4.55 -7.35
CA PRO A 66 2.57 3.26 -6.69
C PRO A 66 3.97 2.66 -6.58
N SER A 67 4.35 2.29 -5.36
CA SER A 67 5.71 1.84 -5.05
C SER A 67 5.70 0.47 -4.40
N LEU A 68 6.79 -0.26 -4.58
CA LEU A 68 7.02 -1.57 -4.00
C LEU A 68 8.45 -1.61 -3.46
N ASP A 69 8.61 -2.18 -2.27
CA ASP A 69 9.89 -2.47 -1.66
C ASP A 69 9.98 -3.99 -1.43
N VAL A 70 11.09 -4.60 -1.86
CA VAL A 70 11.30 -6.05 -1.81
C VAL A 70 12.64 -6.30 -1.12
N TRP A 71 12.57 -7.00 0.01
CA TRP A 71 13.74 -7.34 0.80
C TRP A 71 13.51 -8.64 1.54
N PHE A 72 14.60 -9.26 1.97
CA PHE A 72 14.59 -10.46 2.79
C PHE A 72 14.98 -10.08 4.21
N ARG A 73 14.38 -10.77 5.18
CA ARG A 73 14.70 -10.58 6.60
C ARG A 73 14.82 -11.92 7.29
N ALA A 74 15.54 -11.91 8.41
CA ALA A 74 15.56 -13.05 9.33
C ALA A 74 14.13 -13.41 9.78
N ASN A 75 13.94 -14.63 10.27
CA ASN A 75 12.67 -15.02 10.88
C ASN A 75 12.38 -14.08 12.07
N GLN A 76 11.39 -13.21 11.91
CA GLN A 76 11.05 -12.20 12.93
C GLN A 76 10.32 -12.79 14.14
N ALA A 77 9.86 -14.04 14.07
CA ALA A 77 9.36 -14.76 15.25
C ALA A 77 10.51 -15.17 16.19
N GLU A 78 11.69 -15.46 15.63
CA GLU A 78 12.89 -15.86 16.40
C GLU A 78 13.84 -14.68 16.67
N HIS A 79 13.97 -13.78 15.70
CA HIS A 79 14.89 -12.65 15.71
C HIS A 79 14.11 -11.36 15.43
N PRO A 80 13.36 -10.85 16.43
CA PRO A 80 12.60 -9.62 16.26
C PRO A 80 13.51 -8.40 16.12
N GLY A 81 13.11 -7.46 15.28
CA GLY A 81 13.80 -6.18 15.11
C GLY A 81 14.79 -6.15 13.94
N THR A 82 15.61 -5.10 13.92
CA THR A 82 16.64 -4.87 12.90
C THR A 82 17.83 -5.80 13.12
N TYR A 83 18.56 -6.13 12.06
CA TYR A 83 19.78 -6.94 12.19
C TYR A 83 20.87 -6.19 12.98
N PRO A 84 21.72 -6.88 13.77
CA PRO A 84 22.60 -6.22 14.75
C PRO A 84 23.66 -5.26 14.20
N ALA A 85 24.05 -5.41 12.93
CA ALA A 85 25.13 -4.61 12.35
C ALA A 85 24.65 -3.34 11.64
N TYR A 86 23.34 -3.08 11.58
CA TYR A 86 22.75 -1.96 10.85
C TYR A 86 23.38 -0.61 11.23
N HIS A 87 23.82 0.16 10.23
CA HIS A 87 24.47 1.46 10.38
C HIS A 87 25.76 1.44 11.23
N THR A 88 26.54 0.37 11.15
CA THR A 88 27.82 0.26 11.85
C THR A 88 28.98 -0.03 10.89
N GLY A 89 30.23 0.11 11.36
CA GLY A 89 31.41 -0.29 10.61
C GLY A 89 31.55 -1.81 10.40
N TYR A 90 30.64 -2.62 10.97
CA TYR A 90 30.63 -4.08 10.82
C TYR A 90 29.84 -4.56 9.60
N GLU A 91 29.17 -3.65 8.88
CA GLU A 91 28.51 -3.95 7.60
C GLU A 91 29.55 -4.18 6.49
N THR A 92 30.11 -5.39 6.48
CA THR A 92 31.22 -5.77 5.62
C THR A 92 30.80 -6.86 4.64
N TYR A 93 31.52 -6.95 3.51
CA TYR A 93 31.38 -8.08 2.60
C TYR A 93 31.58 -9.43 3.31
N HIS A 94 32.49 -9.50 4.28
CA HIS A 94 32.70 -10.71 5.07
C HIS A 94 31.42 -11.13 5.82
N MET A 95 30.72 -10.19 6.45
CA MET A 95 29.44 -10.49 7.10
C MET A 95 28.42 -11.03 6.09
N LEU A 96 28.31 -10.41 4.91
CA LEU A 96 27.41 -10.88 3.86
C LEU A 96 27.75 -12.31 3.41
N ALA A 97 28.99 -12.51 2.98
CA ALA A 97 29.44 -13.73 2.31
C ALA A 97 29.59 -14.94 3.24
N ASN A 98 29.86 -14.71 4.54
CA ASN A 98 30.17 -15.80 5.48
C ASN A 98 29.12 -15.98 6.58
N LEU A 99 28.30 -14.96 6.89
CA LEU A 99 27.37 -15.02 8.03
C LEU A 99 25.91 -14.92 7.59
N THR A 100 25.55 -13.97 6.73
CA THR A 100 24.13 -13.71 6.43
C THR A 100 23.62 -14.40 5.17
N ASP A 101 24.43 -14.52 4.11
CA ASP A 101 24.06 -15.20 2.86
C ASP A 101 25.22 -16.01 2.25
N PRO A 102 25.74 -17.05 2.95
CA PRO A 102 26.72 -17.94 2.36
C PRO A 102 26.20 -18.60 1.07
N GLY A 103 26.93 -18.38 -0.03
CA GLY A 103 26.52 -18.86 -1.36
C GLY A 103 25.52 -17.94 -2.08
N PHE A 104 25.23 -16.75 -1.55
CA PHE A 104 24.50 -15.67 -2.22
C PHE A 104 23.10 -16.03 -2.73
N ARG A 105 22.43 -16.99 -2.07
CA ARG A 105 21.12 -17.48 -2.51
C ARG A 105 20.03 -16.46 -2.21
N VAL A 106 20.11 -15.76 -1.07
CA VAL A 106 19.12 -14.76 -0.67
C VAL A 106 19.18 -13.54 -1.59
N ILE A 107 20.38 -12.97 -1.82
CA ILE A 107 20.52 -11.82 -2.71
C ILE A 107 20.15 -12.18 -4.16
N GLN A 108 20.48 -13.40 -4.62
CA GLN A 108 20.06 -13.89 -5.92
C GLN A 108 18.53 -14.03 -6.01
N GLY A 109 17.88 -14.59 -4.99
CA GLY A 109 16.43 -14.70 -4.90
C GLY A 109 15.75 -13.33 -4.95
N CYS A 110 16.25 -12.39 -4.16
CA CYS A 110 15.78 -11.00 -4.16
C CYS A 110 15.93 -10.34 -5.53
N GLY A 111 17.10 -10.47 -6.16
CA GLY A 111 17.34 -9.95 -7.51
C GLY A 111 16.39 -10.54 -8.55
N ARG A 112 16.14 -11.85 -8.50
CA ARG A 112 15.19 -12.52 -9.42
C ARG A 112 13.76 -12.01 -9.24
N VAL A 113 13.27 -11.88 -8.01
CA VAL A 113 11.93 -11.35 -7.73
C VAL A 113 11.81 -9.91 -8.21
N ALA A 114 12.80 -9.06 -7.92
CA ALA A 114 12.82 -7.67 -8.35
C ALA A 114 12.78 -7.55 -9.89
N LEU A 115 13.64 -8.30 -10.60
CA LEU A 115 13.70 -8.29 -12.06
C LEU A 115 12.42 -8.82 -12.72
N LEU A 116 11.86 -9.93 -12.22
CA LEU A 116 10.62 -10.47 -12.76
C LEU A 116 9.44 -9.52 -12.53
N THR A 117 9.41 -8.85 -11.38
CA THR A 117 8.38 -7.85 -11.06
C THR A 117 8.51 -6.61 -11.94
N LEU A 118 9.73 -6.10 -12.12
CA LEU A 118 10.00 -4.99 -13.03
C LEU A 118 9.60 -5.35 -14.46
N LYS A 119 9.98 -6.54 -14.93
CA LYS A 119 9.59 -7.05 -16.25
C LYS A 119 8.07 -7.15 -16.37
N SER A 120 7.39 -7.62 -15.33
CA SER A 120 5.92 -7.71 -15.30
C SER A 120 5.29 -6.33 -15.44
N LEU A 121 5.79 -5.32 -14.71
CA LEU A 121 5.30 -3.95 -14.79
C LEU A 121 5.57 -3.30 -16.16
N ALA A 122 6.75 -3.55 -16.74
CA ALA A 122 7.17 -2.94 -18.00
C ALA A 122 6.50 -3.55 -19.24
N ASP A 123 6.34 -4.87 -19.27
CA ASP A 123 5.94 -5.59 -20.48
C ASP A 123 4.46 -5.99 -20.50
N SER A 124 3.76 -5.94 -19.35
CA SER A 124 2.36 -6.33 -19.32
C SER A 124 1.50 -5.35 -20.08
N ARG A 125 0.65 -5.90 -20.96
CA ARG A 125 -0.28 -5.11 -21.77
C ARG A 125 -1.19 -4.22 -20.91
N ILE A 126 -1.77 -4.80 -19.87
CA ILE A 126 -2.47 -4.09 -18.81
C ILE A 126 -1.54 -4.10 -17.60
N ILE A 127 -1.35 -2.95 -16.95
CA ILE A 127 -0.50 -2.84 -15.77
C ILE A 127 -1.02 -3.82 -14.70
N PRO A 128 -0.17 -4.69 -14.12
CA PRO A 128 -0.59 -5.75 -13.20
C PRO A 128 -0.87 -5.21 -11.79
N PHE A 129 -1.68 -4.15 -11.70
CA PHE A 129 -2.18 -3.59 -10.45
C PHE A 129 -3.45 -4.29 -9.99
N SER A 130 -3.68 -4.26 -8.68
CA SER A 130 -4.86 -4.81 -8.01
C SER A 130 -5.71 -3.67 -7.46
N PRO A 131 -6.47 -2.94 -8.31
CA PRO A 131 -7.19 -1.75 -7.90
C PRO A 131 -8.19 -2.00 -6.77
N SER A 132 -8.79 -3.19 -6.65
CA SER A 132 -9.72 -3.50 -5.56
C SER A 132 -9.08 -3.51 -4.16
N PHE A 133 -7.78 -3.81 -4.07
CA PHE A 133 -7.06 -3.81 -2.79
C PHE A 133 -6.90 -2.39 -2.21
N PHE A 134 -6.91 -1.36 -3.04
CA PHE A 134 -6.76 0.03 -2.60
C PHE A 134 -7.92 0.49 -1.69
N PRO A 135 -9.20 0.47 -2.12
CA PRO A 135 -10.31 0.85 -1.24
C PRO A 135 -10.61 -0.19 -0.15
N ILE A 136 -10.22 -1.46 -0.31
CA ILE A 136 -10.25 -2.43 0.79
C ILE A 136 -9.29 -2.00 1.92
N ALA A 137 -8.09 -1.54 1.58
CA ALA A 137 -7.15 -0.99 2.55
C ALA A 137 -7.69 0.30 3.20
N MET A 138 -8.37 1.15 2.45
CA MET A 138 -9.10 2.31 3.01
C MET A 138 -10.17 1.86 4.02
N ARG A 139 -11.02 0.89 3.65
CA ARG A 139 -12.06 0.37 4.54
C ARG A 139 -11.48 -0.22 5.83
N ARG A 140 -10.39 -0.99 5.73
CA ARG A 140 -9.65 -1.52 6.89
C ARG A 140 -9.12 -0.39 7.78
N ALA A 141 -8.60 0.70 7.20
CA ALA A 141 -8.13 1.86 7.96
C ALA A 141 -9.27 2.62 8.66
N LEU A 142 -10.43 2.80 8.01
CA LEU A 142 -11.61 3.40 8.65
C LEU A 142 -12.13 2.51 9.80
N LYS A 143 -12.15 1.19 9.61
CA LYS A 143 -12.48 0.25 10.68
C LYS A 143 -11.50 0.37 11.86
N ALA A 144 -10.20 0.52 11.59
CA ALA A 144 -9.22 0.71 12.65
C ALA A 144 -9.42 2.03 13.43
N LEU A 145 -9.96 3.09 12.80
CA LEU A 145 -10.37 4.31 13.50
C LEU A 145 -11.61 4.06 14.37
N HIS A 146 -12.61 3.32 13.85
CA HIS A 146 -13.78 2.89 14.61
C HIS A 146 -13.40 2.07 15.85
N ASP A 147 -12.60 1.02 15.67
CA ASP A 147 -12.18 0.11 16.75
C ASP A 147 -11.40 0.85 17.86
N LYS A 148 -10.81 2.01 17.56
CA LYS A 148 -10.09 2.89 18.51
C LYS A 148 -10.98 3.99 19.11
N GLY A 149 -12.30 3.96 18.91
CA GLY A 149 -13.25 4.96 19.40
C GLY A 149 -13.09 6.35 18.77
N LYS A 150 -12.46 6.43 17.59
CA LYS A 150 -12.22 7.71 16.90
C LYS A 150 -13.37 8.07 15.97
N GLU A 151 -14.16 7.10 15.54
CA GLU A 151 -15.30 7.34 14.64
C GLU A 151 -16.38 8.19 15.32
N GLU A 152 -16.72 7.91 16.58
CA GLU A 152 -17.72 8.68 17.33
C GLU A 152 -17.29 10.15 17.49
N ILE A 153 -15.99 10.38 17.70
CA ILE A 153 -15.40 11.72 17.76
C ILE A 153 -15.57 12.43 16.41
N LEU A 154 -15.23 11.76 15.31
CA LEU A 154 -15.35 12.33 13.96
C LEU A 154 -16.81 12.66 13.62
N LEU A 155 -17.76 11.77 13.93
CA LEU A 155 -19.18 12.00 13.69
C LEU A 155 -19.74 13.15 14.52
N ARG A 156 -19.29 13.32 15.77
CA ARG A 156 -19.69 14.44 16.63
C ARG A 156 -19.13 15.77 16.15
N ILE A 157 -17.88 15.80 15.66
CA ILE A 157 -17.27 17.01 15.07
C ILE A 157 -17.93 17.34 13.72
N TYR A 158 -18.18 16.31 12.91
CA TYR A 158 -18.67 16.45 11.55
C TYR A 158 -19.51 15.24 11.10
N PRO A 159 -20.86 15.30 11.22
CA PRO A 159 -21.75 14.21 10.82
C PRO A 159 -21.64 13.79 9.35
N LYS A 160 -21.06 14.65 8.50
CA LYS A 160 -20.76 14.37 7.09
C LYS A 160 -19.62 13.37 6.89
N TYR A 161 -18.90 12.96 7.95
CA TYR A 161 -17.94 11.85 7.90
C TYR A 161 -18.54 10.57 7.31
N LYS A 162 -19.84 10.30 7.51
CA LYS A 162 -20.56 9.18 6.87
C LYS A 162 -20.52 9.19 5.33
N TYR A 163 -20.29 10.34 4.71
CA TYR A 163 -20.14 10.41 3.25
C TYR A 163 -18.78 9.91 2.79
N LEU A 164 -17.74 10.02 3.62
CA LEU A 164 -16.44 9.42 3.34
C LEU A 164 -16.54 7.89 3.35
N THR A 165 -17.17 7.30 4.37
CA THR A 165 -17.36 5.84 4.44
C THR A 165 -18.16 5.32 3.24
N ALA A 166 -19.27 5.99 2.89
CA ALA A 166 -20.06 5.67 1.70
C ALA A 166 -19.27 5.81 0.39
N ALA A 167 -18.45 6.85 0.25
CA ALA A 167 -17.60 7.04 -0.93
C ALA A 167 -16.56 5.92 -1.07
N VAL A 168 -15.98 5.43 0.04
CA VAL A 168 -15.06 4.29 0.03
C VAL A 168 -15.78 3.02 -0.42
N ASP A 169 -17.00 2.78 0.06
CA ASP A 169 -17.80 1.62 -0.37
C ASP A 169 -18.15 1.68 -1.87
N GLU A 170 -18.45 2.87 -2.38
CA GLU A 170 -18.66 3.09 -3.81
C GLU A 170 -17.39 2.81 -4.63
N LEU A 171 -16.22 3.21 -4.12
CA LEU A 171 -14.92 2.95 -4.76
C LEU A 171 -14.59 1.45 -4.76
N VAL A 172 -14.94 0.71 -3.70
CA VAL A 172 -14.85 -0.77 -3.69
C VAL A 172 -15.66 -1.35 -4.85
N VAL A 173 -16.91 -0.93 -5.02
CA VAL A 173 -17.75 -1.43 -6.12
C VAL A 173 -17.17 -1.04 -7.49
N ALA A 174 -16.69 0.20 -7.64
CA ALA A 174 -16.13 0.68 -8.92
C ALA A 174 -14.87 -0.10 -9.33
N THR A 175 -13.96 -0.35 -8.38
CA THR A 175 -12.74 -1.13 -8.62
C THR A 175 -13.05 -2.60 -8.95
N GLN A 176 -14.00 -3.23 -8.25
CA GLN A 176 -14.45 -4.59 -8.54
C GLN A 176 -15.05 -4.70 -9.95
N ARG A 177 -15.93 -3.77 -10.34
CA ARG A 177 -16.52 -3.73 -11.68
C ARG A 177 -15.45 -3.57 -12.76
N LEU A 178 -14.45 -2.71 -12.54
CA LEU A 178 -13.33 -2.57 -13.47
C LEU A 178 -12.60 -3.91 -13.63
N GLU A 179 -12.19 -4.55 -12.53
CA GLU A 179 -11.50 -5.84 -12.57
C GLU A 179 -12.34 -6.93 -13.27
N GLU A 180 -13.62 -7.03 -12.96
CA GLU A 180 -14.56 -7.94 -13.62
C GLU A 180 -14.66 -7.68 -15.11
N SER A 181 -14.71 -6.42 -15.52
CA SER A 181 -14.80 -6.05 -16.92
C SER A 181 -13.55 -6.41 -17.74
N LEU A 182 -12.40 -6.52 -17.07
CA LEU A 182 -11.13 -6.94 -17.67
C LEU A 182 -10.99 -8.46 -17.75
N LYS A 183 -11.73 -9.22 -16.93
CA LYS A 183 -11.71 -10.69 -16.96
C LYS A 183 -12.19 -11.19 -18.33
N GLY A 184 -11.44 -12.13 -18.91
CA GLY A 184 -11.80 -12.78 -20.17
C GLY A 184 -11.59 -11.93 -21.44
N GLN A 185 -11.19 -10.65 -21.32
CA GLN A 185 -10.93 -9.80 -22.49
C GLN A 185 -9.57 -10.10 -23.14
N ARG A 186 -9.53 -11.13 -23.98
CA ARG A 186 -8.31 -11.54 -24.71
C ARG A 186 -7.94 -10.62 -25.87
N ARG A 187 -8.90 -9.87 -26.41
CA ARG A 187 -8.72 -9.00 -27.59
C ARG A 187 -9.27 -7.60 -27.35
N MET A 188 -8.50 -6.78 -26.62
CA MET A 188 -8.74 -5.33 -26.53
C MET A 188 -8.04 -4.61 -27.68
N SER A 189 -8.49 -3.41 -28.08
CA SER A 189 -7.72 -2.53 -28.96
C SER A 189 -6.57 -1.87 -28.20
N ALA A 190 -5.56 -1.36 -28.90
CA ALA A 190 -4.44 -0.63 -28.26
C ALA A 190 -4.93 0.62 -27.50
N MET A 191 -5.90 1.35 -28.06
CA MET A 191 -6.50 2.52 -27.41
C MET A 191 -7.24 2.14 -26.13
N ARG A 192 -8.00 1.03 -26.12
CA ARG A 192 -8.72 0.57 -24.93
C ARG A 192 -7.76 0.16 -23.82
N VAL A 193 -6.67 -0.52 -24.18
CA VAL A 193 -5.59 -0.88 -23.24
C VAL A 193 -4.95 0.35 -22.64
N ARG A 194 -4.63 1.35 -23.47
CA ARG A 194 -4.06 2.62 -22.99
C ARG A 194 -5.01 3.31 -22.02
N PHE A 195 -6.29 3.39 -22.37
CA PHE A 195 -7.32 4.00 -21.53
C PHE A 195 -7.41 3.33 -20.15
N VAL A 196 -7.47 1.99 -20.11
CA VAL A 196 -7.50 1.25 -18.83
C VAL A 196 -6.22 1.48 -18.02
N ASN A 197 -5.05 1.49 -18.65
CA ASN A 197 -3.80 1.77 -17.97
C ASN A 197 -3.76 3.19 -17.39
N GLU A 198 -4.29 4.19 -18.11
CA GLU A 198 -4.43 5.54 -17.57
C GLU A 198 -5.35 5.57 -16.33
N GLN A 199 -6.47 4.85 -16.35
CA GLN A 199 -7.36 4.73 -15.17
C GLN A 199 -6.62 4.10 -13.97
N LEU A 200 -5.88 3.00 -14.20
CA LEU A 200 -5.11 2.32 -13.16
C LEU A 200 -4.01 3.21 -12.57
N MET A 201 -3.31 3.98 -13.40
CA MET A 201 -2.29 4.95 -12.94
C MET A 201 -2.92 6.16 -12.24
N ALA A 202 -4.08 6.62 -12.69
CA ALA A 202 -4.75 7.79 -12.14
C ALA A 202 -5.37 7.52 -10.76
N LEU A 203 -5.74 6.27 -10.46
CA LEU A 203 -6.32 5.89 -9.17
C LEU A 203 -5.46 6.37 -7.99
N GLU A 204 -4.17 6.05 -8.01
CA GLU A 204 -3.22 6.49 -6.98
C GLU A 204 -3.08 8.01 -6.93
N ARG A 205 -2.83 8.62 -8.10
CA ARG A 205 -2.54 10.06 -8.23
C ARG A 205 -3.72 10.94 -7.81
N THR A 206 -4.94 10.42 -7.85
CA THR A 206 -6.13 11.12 -7.38
C THR A 206 -6.03 11.50 -5.91
N PHE A 207 -5.29 10.73 -5.10
CA PHE A 207 -5.13 10.97 -3.67
C PHE A 207 -3.95 11.89 -3.32
N VAL A 208 -3.34 12.58 -4.29
CA VAL A 208 -2.28 13.55 -4.04
C VAL A 208 -2.86 14.94 -3.82
N LEU A 209 -2.71 15.47 -2.60
CA LEU A 209 -3.08 16.85 -2.25
C LEU A 209 -1.95 17.81 -2.64
N PRO A 210 -2.18 18.79 -3.54
CA PRO A 210 -1.15 19.76 -3.91
C PRO A 210 -0.59 20.53 -2.70
N GLY A 211 -1.43 20.82 -1.71
CA GLY A 211 -1.04 21.50 -0.47
C GLY A 211 -0.48 20.60 0.64
N GLY A 212 -0.42 19.29 0.41
CA GLY A 212 -0.04 18.32 1.44
C GLY A 212 -1.13 17.99 2.45
N LEU A 213 -0.78 17.10 3.37
CA LEU A 213 -1.57 16.77 4.55
C LEU A 213 -1.62 17.97 5.50
N PRO A 214 -2.64 18.06 6.38
CA PRO A 214 -2.72 19.09 7.41
C PRO A 214 -1.42 19.18 8.23
N ASP A 215 -0.82 20.38 8.24
CA ASP A 215 0.45 20.69 8.91
C ASP A 215 1.66 19.84 8.45
N ARG A 216 1.57 19.17 7.29
CA ARG A 216 2.60 18.30 6.72
C ARG A 216 2.69 18.45 5.19
N PRO A 217 3.21 19.58 4.67
CA PRO A 217 3.16 19.92 3.24
C PRO A 217 3.95 18.96 2.32
N LEU A 218 4.91 18.22 2.86
CA LEU A 218 5.73 17.26 2.12
C LEU A 218 5.09 15.86 2.02
N TYR A 219 4.14 15.53 2.90
CA TYR A 219 3.35 14.31 2.77
C TYR A 219 2.06 14.69 2.07
N ARG A 220 1.93 14.35 0.79
CA ARG A 220 0.81 14.76 -0.06
C ARG A 220 -0.23 13.70 -0.28
N HIS A 221 0.14 12.44 -0.12
CA HIS A 221 -0.77 11.33 -0.30
C HIS A 221 -1.79 11.27 0.85
N SER A 222 -3.05 11.58 0.54
CA SER A 222 -4.11 11.87 1.54
C SER A 222 -4.58 10.64 2.31
N VAL A 223 -4.47 9.46 1.70
CA VAL A 223 -4.92 8.19 2.30
C VAL A 223 -3.76 7.48 2.97
N PHE A 224 -2.75 7.06 2.21
CA PHE A 224 -1.59 6.34 2.74
C PHE A 224 -0.41 7.28 2.96
N SER A 225 0.00 7.43 4.20
CA SER A 225 1.23 8.12 4.60
C SER A 225 1.54 7.71 6.04
N PRO A 226 2.81 7.67 6.46
CA PRO A 226 3.13 7.37 7.85
C PRO A 226 2.56 8.46 8.77
N PRO A 227 2.06 8.12 9.97
CA PRO A 227 1.63 9.11 10.95
C PRO A 227 2.80 9.97 11.42
N ARG A 228 2.54 11.18 11.94
CA ARG A 228 3.59 12.11 12.39
C ARG A 228 4.48 11.53 13.49
N TRP A 229 3.91 10.69 14.35
CA TRP A 229 4.56 10.13 15.54
C TRP A 229 5.24 8.77 15.29
N ASP A 230 5.06 8.16 14.12
CA ASP A 230 5.75 6.94 13.71
C ASP A 230 5.99 6.93 12.19
N ALA A 231 7.20 7.31 11.78
CA ALA A 231 7.60 7.41 10.38
C ALA A 231 7.70 6.04 9.67
N TYR A 232 7.76 4.95 10.43
CA TYR A 232 7.90 3.57 9.93
C TYR A 232 6.57 2.83 9.91
N ALA A 233 5.58 3.28 10.70
CA ALA A 233 4.24 2.73 10.67
C ALA A 233 3.54 2.96 9.34
N ALA A 234 2.88 1.90 8.91
CA ALA A 234 1.82 1.97 7.93
C ALA A 234 0.54 2.52 8.59
N ALA A 235 0.05 3.66 8.13
CA ALA A 235 -1.29 4.13 8.49
C ALA A 235 -2.07 4.54 7.25
N GLY A 236 -3.35 4.11 7.22
CA GLY A 236 -4.35 4.74 6.37
C GLY A 236 -4.96 5.94 7.09
N PHE A 237 -5.32 6.96 6.32
CA PHE A 237 -5.84 8.25 6.75
C PHE A 237 -4.98 8.93 7.82
N SER A 238 -3.66 8.97 7.65
CA SER A 238 -2.75 9.59 8.62
C SER A 238 -3.00 11.08 8.86
N GLY A 239 -3.52 11.83 7.88
CA GLY A 239 -3.97 13.20 8.12
C GLY A 239 -5.08 13.29 9.17
N LEU A 240 -6.05 12.36 9.15
CA LEU A 240 -7.06 12.26 10.21
C LEU A 240 -6.44 11.75 11.51
N SER A 241 -5.57 10.74 11.44
CA SER A 241 -4.92 10.20 12.64
C SER A 241 -4.08 11.25 13.37
N ASP A 242 -3.38 12.11 12.63
CA ASP A 242 -2.54 13.20 13.18
C ASP A 242 -3.42 14.27 13.84
N LEU A 243 -4.54 14.63 13.21
CA LEU A 243 -5.49 15.59 13.77
C LEU A 243 -6.25 15.02 14.99
N LEU A 244 -6.38 13.70 15.10
CA LEU A 244 -7.02 13.02 16.23
C LEU A 244 -6.05 12.60 17.35
N HIS A 245 -4.75 12.77 17.14
CA HIS A 245 -3.72 12.54 18.13
C HIS A 245 -3.74 13.69 19.15
N ASP A 246 -3.80 13.34 20.44
CA ASP A 246 -3.97 14.30 21.55
C ASP A 246 -5.04 15.35 21.29
N TYR A 247 -6.19 14.90 20.76
CA TYR A 247 -7.29 15.76 20.40
C TYR A 247 -7.98 16.34 21.65
N ASP A 248 -8.01 17.67 21.73
CA ASP A 248 -8.78 18.44 22.69
C ASP A 248 -10.09 18.92 22.06
N GLU A 249 -11.22 18.68 22.73
CA GLU A 249 -12.54 19.12 22.29
C GLU A 249 -12.68 20.63 22.19
N ASN A 250 -11.83 21.41 22.85
CA ASN A 250 -11.89 22.87 22.82
C ASN A 250 -11.11 23.49 21.64
N ASP A 251 -10.35 22.69 20.88
CA ASP A 251 -9.55 23.18 19.74
C ASP A 251 -10.43 23.40 18.49
N ALA A 252 -11.03 24.59 18.40
CA ALA A 252 -11.89 24.98 17.28
C ALA A 252 -11.15 24.99 15.93
N ALA A 253 -9.87 25.37 15.91
CA ALA A 253 -9.07 25.41 14.69
C ALA A 253 -8.82 23.99 14.16
N ARG A 254 -8.51 23.03 15.04
CA ARG A 254 -8.33 21.63 14.69
C ARG A 254 -9.63 20.99 14.21
N LYS A 255 -10.77 21.30 14.83
CA LYS A 255 -12.10 20.87 14.33
C LYS A 255 -12.32 21.31 12.89
N GLU A 256 -11.95 22.54 12.54
CA GLU A 256 -12.10 23.02 11.16
C GLU A 256 -11.16 22.30 10.18
N LYS A 257 -9.91 22.04 10.58
CA LYS A 257 -8.98 21.19 9.79
C LYS A 257 -9.54 19.79 9.57
N ILE A 258 -10.14 19.17 10.58
CA ILE A 258 -10.79 17.84 10.47
C ILE A 258 -11.93 17.89 9.44
N LYS A 259 -12.84 18.86 9.55
CA LYS A 259 -13.97 19.01 8.61
C LYS A 259 -13.48 19.18 7.18
N ARG A 260 -12.51 20.07 6.96
CA ARG A 260 -11.91 20.32 5.65
C ARG A 260 -11.28 19.05 5.09
N HIS A 261 -10.47 18.35 5.89
CA HIS A 261 -9.78 17.15 5.43
C HIS A 261 -10.74 16.00 5.12
N ILE A 262 -11.82 15.82 5.90
CA ILE A 262 -12.89 14.86 5.59
C ILE A 262 -13.55 15.19 4.24
N ASN A 263 -13.82 16.47 3.96
CA ASN A 263 -14.39 16.87 2.67
C ASN A 263 -13.42 16.60 1.51
N GLU A 264 -12.14 16.93 1.66
CA GLU A 264 -11.10 16.62 0.68
C GLU A 264 -11.07 15.11 0.40
N LEU A 265 -10.97 14.27 1.43
CA LEU A 265 -10.98 12.82 1.28
C LEU A 265 -12.25 12.30 0.59
N THR A 266 -13.42 12.83 0.95
CA THR A 266 -14.70 12.41 0.36
C THR A 266 -14.73 12.75 -1.14
N ILE A 267 -14.36 13.98 -1.51
CA ILE A 267 -14.34 14.45 -2.89
C ILE A 267 -13.33 13.65 -3.72
N LEU A 268 -12.11 13.43 -3.20
CA LEU A 268 -11.08 12.66 -3.90
C LEU A 268 -11.51 11.20 -4.09
N THR A 269 -12.15 10.59 -3.09
CA THR A 269 -12.66 9.21 -3.20
C THR A 269 -13.78 9.11 -4.24
N GLN A 270 -14.71 10.06 -4.26
CA GLN A 270 -15.76 10.12 -5.29
C GLN A 270 -15.19 10.32 -6.70
N ARG A 271 -14.17 11.19 -6.84
CA ARG A 271 -13.45 11.39 -8.11
C ARG A 271 -12.76 10.11 -8.57
N ALA A 272 -12.10 9.40 -7.66
CA ALA A 272 -11.49 8.12 -7.97
C ALA A 272 -12.55 7.13 -8.50
N SER A 273 -13.71 7.05 -7.86
CA SER A 273 -14.83 6.22 -8.35
C SER A 273 -15.30 6.64 -9.74
N ALA A 274 -15.44 7.94 -10.00
CA ALA A 274 -15.86 8.46 -11.30
C ALA A 274 -14.84 8.11 -12.42
N ILE A 275 -13.55 8.31 -12.15
CA ILE A 275 -12.46 7.96 -13.10
C ILE A 275 -12.56 6.50 -13.54
N LEU A 276 -12.91 5.59 -12.64
CA LEU A 276 -13.04 4.16 -12.97
C LEU A 276 -14.36 3.82 -13.68
N LYS A 277 -15.43 4.57 -13.41
CA LYS A 277 -16.78 4.38 -13.99
C LYS A 277 -16.90 4.90 -15.42
N ASP A 278 -16.19 5.97 -15.77
CA ASP A 278 -16.19 6.56 -17.12
C ASP A 278 -15.52 5.68 -18.20
N SER A 279 -15.36 4.39 -17.90
CA SER A 279 -14.85 3.42 -18.86
C SER A 279 -15.90 3.16 -19.93
N PRO A 280 -15.57 3.22 -21.23
CA PRO A 280 -16.46 2.82 -22.34
C PRO A 280 -16.69 1.30 -22.38
N VAL A 281 -16.63 0.66 -21.22
CA VAL A 281 -16.75 -0.76 -20.95
C VAL A 281 -18.11 -1.07 -20.30
N LEU A 282 -18.75 -0.07 -19.71
CA LEU A 282 -20.13 -0.12 -19.23
C LEU A 282 -21.10 0.36 -20.32
#